data_AF-A0A059LN26-F1
#
_entry.id   AF-A0A059LN26-F1
#
_cell.length_a   1.000
_cell.length_b   1.000
_cell.length_c   1.000
_cell.angle_alpha   90.00
_cell.angle_beta   90.00
_cell.angle_gamma   90.00
#
_symmetry.space_group_name_H-M   'P 1'
#
loop_
_entity.id
_entity.type
_entity.pdbx_description
1 polymer ?
#
loop_
_entity_poly.entity_id
_entity_poly.type
_entity_poly.pdbx_seq_one_letter_code
_entity_poly.pdbx_strand_id
1 'polypeptide(L)'
;MVADPGVAVGMTEIGTMTSIFPIAYGTSKFVSGVLGSRTSPRMLLAGGLAATALLNLAFGSSASLVWFCTWWALNGTLQGVGAPCCARILTAWYAASERGTYWGMWNIAHNMGGFLAPILAGTACKLWGWRWGMYAPGIVGLGMALLILLGVRDSPEAVGFAPVEAQSAGSAAPAVARPAAEGPKASLLSLLVNDCLKNPFVVGLALTYFFVYVVRQGVTSWFVFYLLQVKGVSDAGAASLRVSGLELGGLFGSLLAGKLSDMLIASARPGAGNVGRRIRVVIAYTVGVAAMLLVFAAAPASASWLQWATVFMIGFFLYGPQMLIGLCGAELVRPESVGASQGFLGWVAYLGAANAGIPLSMIVKNYGWTTYFTALLAACGAAVLLLAPMVNAKSYVQIQEQRAKAL
;
A
#
# COMPACT_ATOMS: atom_id res chain seq x y z
N MET A 1 -4.63 -0.67 -25.65
CA MET A 1 -5.85 -1.39 -25.23
C MET A 1 -7.08 -0.56 -25.60
N VAL A 2 -7.35 0.56 -24.93
CA VAL A 2 -8.54 1.40 -25.22
C VAL A 2 -8.58 1.97 -26.64
N ALA A 3 -7.41 2.26 -27.23
CA ALA A 3 -7.31 2.77 -28.60
C ALA A 3 -7.26 1.67 -29.68
N ASP A 4 -7.30 0.39 -29.31
CA ASP A 4 -7.21 -0.73 -30.25
C ASP A 4 -8.62 -1.19 -30.65
N PRO A 5 -9.05 -1.02 -31.92
CA PRO A 5 -10.39 -1.41 -32.37
C PRO A 5 -10.69 -2.91 -32.22
N GLY A 6 -9.64 -3.75 -32.18
CA GLY A 6 -9.77 -5.20 -32.01
C GLY A 6 -10.00 -5.64 -30.55
N VAL A 7 -9.96 -4.70 -29.60
CA VAL A 7 -10.13 -4.95 -28.17
C VAL A 7 -11.18 -3.98 -27.63
N ALA A 8 -12.46 -4.35 -27.74
CA ALA A 8 -13.59 -3.53 -27.29
C ALA A 8 -13.64 -3.42 -25.76
N VAL A 9 -12.78 -2.58 -25.19
CA VAL A 9 -12.63 -2.37 -23.75
C VAL A 9 -12.85 -0.89 -23.46
N GLY A 10 -14.00 -0.58 -22.89
CA GLY A 10 -14.37 0.73 -22.43
C GLY A 10 -13.91 1.01 -21.00
N MET A 11 -14.36 2.16 -20.48
CA MET A 11 -13.96 2.65 -19.16
C MET A 11 -14.49 1.76 -18.02
N THR A 12 -15.67 1.16 -18.19
CA THR A 12 -16.26 0.25 -17.22
C THR A 12 -15.46 -1.03 -17.10
N GLU A 13 -15.01 -1.59 -18.22
CA GLU A 13 -14.17 -2.79 -18.29
C GLU A 13 -12.80 -2.57 -17.63
N ILE A 14 -12.18 -1.40 -17.86
CA ILE A 14 -10.96 -0.99 -17.13
C ILE A 14 -11.23 -0.86 -15.65
N GLY A 15 -12.38 -0.28 -15.28
CA GLY A 15 -12.84 -0.21 -13.90
C GLY A 15 -12.95 -1.60 -13.26
N THR A 16 -13.53 -2.57 -13.96
CA THR A 16 -13.65 -3.96 -13.50
C THR A 16 -12.30 -4.59 -13.21
N MET A 17 -11.34 -4.47 -14.14
CA MET A 17 -9.97 -4.96 -13.91
C MET A 17 -9.30 -4.23 -12.74
N THR A 18 -9.48 -2.91 -12.63
CA THR A 18 -8.96 -2.09 -11.53
C THR A 18 -9.56 -2.49 -10.17
N SER A 19 -10.79 -2.99 -10.13
CA SER A 19 -11.43 -3.49 -8.91
C SER A 19 -11.03 -4.92 -8.53
N ILE A 20 -10.94 -5.82 -9.50
CA ILE A 20 -10.66 -7.25 -9.27
C ILE A 20 -9.30 -7.46 -8.61
N PHE A 21 -8.27 -6.74 -9.06
CA PHE A 21 -6.91 -6.95 -8.57
C PHE A 21 -6.76 -6.62 -7.08
N PRO A 22 -7.16 -5.43 -6.58
CA PRO A 22 -7.09 -5.13 -5.15
C PRO A 22 -7.88 -6.11 -4.28
N ILE A 23 -9.04 -6.61 -4.74
CA ILE A 23 -9.82 -7.61 -3.99
C ILE A 23 -9.03 -8.92 -3.86
N ALA A 24 -8.51 -9.43 -4.98
CA ALA A 24 -7.72 -10.66 -5.01
C ALA A 24 -6.43 -10.52 -4.19
N TYR A 25 -5.72 -9.40 -4.36
CA TYR A 25 -4.49 -9.08 -3.63
C TYR A 25 -4.73 -8.94 -2.13
N GLY A 26 -5.73 -8.15 -1.72
CA GLY A 26 -6.06 -7.93 -0.31
C GLY A 26 -6.45 -9.22 0.40
N THR A 27 -7.26 -10.05 -0.25
CA THR A 27 -7.66 -11.36 0.29
C THR A 27 -6.47 -12.31 0.40
N SER A 28 -5.63 -12.40 -0.65
CA SER A 28 -4.43 -13.24 -0.62
C SER A 28 -3.43 -12.78 0.44
N LYS A 29 -3.19 -11.48 0.56
CA LYS A 29 -2.30 -10.92 1.59
C LYS A 29 -2.80 -11.22 3.00
N PHE A 30 -4.11 -11.12 3.23
CA PHE A 30 -4.72 -11.47 4.51
C PHE A 30 -4.55 -12.97 4.80
N VAL A 31 -4.92 -13.84 3.87
CA VAL A 31 -4.84 -15.30 4.00
C VAL A 31 -3.39 -15.77 4.20
N SER A 32 -2.45 -15.26 3.40
CA SER A 32 -1.02 -15.64 3.47
C SER A 32 -0.32 -15.12 4.73
N GLY A 33 -0.75 -13.97 5.27
CA GLY A 33 -0.29 -13.46 6.57
C GLY A 33 -0.74 -14.35 7.74
N VAL A 34 -1.94 -14.95 7.65
CA VAL A 34 -2.49 -15.85 8.67
C VAL A 34 -1.94 -17.27 8.54
N LEU A 35 -1.78 -17.77 7.31
CA LEU A 35 -1.28 -19.12 7.01
C LEU A 35 0.26 -19.25 7.08
N GLY A 36 0.92 -18.35 7.83
CA GLY A 36 2.39 -18.21 7.96
C GLY A 36 3.16 -19.50 7.66
N SER A 37 3.75 -19.56 6.47
CA SER A 37 3.90 -20.82 5.74
C SER A 37 5.09 -21.68 6.17
N ARG A 38 4.81 -22.99 6.24
CA ARG A 38 5.72 -24.14 6.33
C ARG A 38 6.62 -24.32 5.09
N THR A 39 6.70 -23.30 4.24
CA THR A 39 7.38 -23.32 2.94
C THR A 39 8.47 -22.26 2.92
N SER A 40 9.55 -22.54 2.20
CA SER A 40 10.67 -21.63 1.93
C SER A 40 10.17 -20.25 1.44
N PRO A 41 10.46 -19.14 2.17
CA PRO A 41 10.15 -17.78 1.72
C PRO A 41 10.73 -17.43 0.36
N ARG A 42 11.94 -17.87 0.04
CA ARG A 42 12.59 -17.68 -1.27
C ARG A 42 11.80 -18.35 -2.38
N MET A 43 11.41 -19.61 -2.21
CA MET A 43 10.65 -20.36 -3.22
C MET A 43 9.29 -19.72 -3.46
N LEU A 44 8.59 -19.30 -2.41
CA LEU A 44 7.32 -18.60 -2.55
C LEU A 44 7.47 -17.25 -3.22
N LEU A 45 8.48 -16.46 -2.85
CA LEU A 45 8.72 -15.13 -3.43
C LEU A 45 9.07 -15.24 -4.92
N ALA A 46 10.02 -16.09 -5.27
CA ALA A 46 10.46 -16.26 -6.64
C ALA A 46 9.40 -16.94 -7.51
N GLY A 47 8.78 -18.01 -7.01
CA GLY A 47 7.71 -18.71 -7.72
C GLY A 47 6.48 -17.81 -7.95
N GLY A 48 6.10 -17.04 -6.92
CA GLY A 48 5.02 -16.05 -7.02
C GLY A 48 5.34 -14.96 -8.04
N LEU A 49 6.56 -14.41 -8.05
CA LEU A 49 6.99 -13.42 -9.03
C LEU A 49 7.04 -13.99 -10.45
N ALA A 50 7.60 -15.19 -10.64
CA ALA A 50 7.66 -15.86 -11.93
C ALA A 50 6.25 -16.14 -12.47
N ALA A 51 5.35 -16.67 -11.66
CA ALA A 51 3.98 -16.94 -12.06
C ALA A 51 3.21 -15.64 -12.38
N THR A 52 3.39 -14.59 -11.59
CA THR A 52 2.84 -13.24 -11.88
C THR A 52 3.35 -12.70 -13.22
N ALA A 53 4.64 -12.88 -13.49
CA ALA A 53 5.26 -12.46 -14.73
C ALA A 53 4.73 -13.23 -15.95
N LEU A 54 4.55 -14.55 -15.84
CA LEU A 54 3.91 -15.38 -16.86
C LEU A 54 2.45 -14.95 -17.12
N LEU A 55 1.71 -14.60 -16.06
CA LEU A 55 0.35 -14.07 -16.22
C LEU A 55 0.32 -12.72 -16.94
N ASN A 56 1.32 -11.84 -16.75
CA ASN A 56 1.43 -10.61 -17.53
C ASN A 56 1.68 -10.89 -19.03
N LEU A 57 2.48 -11.91 -19.35
CA LEU A 57 2.67 -12.35 -20.73
C LEU A 57 1.38 -12.96 -21.31
N ALA A 58 0.66 -13.79 -20.54
CA ALA A 58 -0.63 -14.34 -20.95
C ALA A 58 -1.72 -13.25 -21.10
N PHE A 59 -1.63 -12.18 -20.32
CA PHE A 59 -2.52 -11.03 -20.45
C PHE A 59 -2.31 -10.35 -21.80
N GLY A 60 -1.06 -10.03 -22.16
CA GLY A 60 -0.78 -9.35 -23.43
C GLY A 60 -1.13 -10.19 -24.66
N SER A 61 -1.14 -11.52 -24.55
CA SER A 61 -1.50 -12.41 -25.67
C SER A 61 -3.02 -12.59 -25.85
N SER A 62 -3.83 -12.16 -24.88
CA SER A 62 -5.29 -12.27 -24.94
C SER A 62 -5.94 -11.09 -25.67
N ALA A 63 -7.22 -11.26 -26.00
CA ALA A 63 -8.11 -10.23 -26.54
C ALA A 63 -9.52 -10.26 -25.88
N SER A 64 -9.76 -11.16 -24.92
CA SER A 64 -11.07 -11.33 -24.27
C SER A 64 -11.07 -10.72 -22.87
N LEU A 65 -12.12 -9.95 -22.56
CA LEU A 65 -12.33 -9.35 -21.24
C LEU A 65 -12.35 -10.40 -20.12
N VAL A 66 -12.99 -11.55 -20.36
CA VAL A 66 -13.05 -12.64 -19.37
C VAL A 66 -11.64 -13.10 -19.04
N TRP A 67 -10.81 -13.30 -20.06
CA TRP A 67 -9.41 -13.70 -19.85
C TRP A 67 -8.57 -12.60 -19.22
N PHE A 68 -8.78 -11.33 -19.58
CA PHE A 68 -8.12 -10.21 -18.90
C PHE A 68 -8.46 -10.20 -17.40
N CYS A 69 -9.73 -10.30 -17.04
CA CYS A 69 -10.17 -10.35 -15.65
C CYS A 69 -9.61 -11.57 -14.91
N THR A 70 -9.64 -12.75 -15.52
CA THR A 70 -9.10 -13.99 -14.94
C THR A 70 -7.61 -13.89 -14.67
N TRP A 71 -6.81 -13.46 -15.67
CA TRP A 71 -5.37 -13.29 -15.50
C TRP A 71 -5.05 -12.23 -14.46
N TRP A 72 -5.79 -11.12 -14.43
CA TRP A 72 -5.59 -10.04 -13.47
C TRP A 72 -5.97 -10.44 -12.02
N ALA A 73 -7.02 -11.26 -11.85
CA ALA A 73 -7.40 -11.83 -10.55
C ALA A 73 -6.34 -12.80 -10.02
N LEU A 74 -5.86 -13.70 -10.87
CA LEU A 74 -4.79 -14.64 -10.52
C LEU A 74 -3.49 -13.91 -10.19
N ASN A 75 -3.19 -12.86 -10.97
CA ASN A 75 -2.03 -12.00 -10.76
C ASN A 75 -2.09 -11.32 -9.38
N GLY A 76 -3.22 -10.72 -9.01
CA GLY A 76 -3.42 -10.15 -7.68
C GLY A 76 -3.27 -11.16 -6.55
N THR A 77 -3.85 -12.36 -6.74
CA THR A 77 -3.75 -13.46 -5.77
C THR A 77 -2.30 -13.88 -5.55
N LEU A 78 -1.52 -14.07 -6.61
CA LEU A 78 -0.12 -14.50 -6.52
C LEU A 78 0.80 -13.41 -5.99
N GLN A 79 0.53 -12.13 -6.26
CA GLN A 79 1.33 -11.03 -5.71
C GLN A 79 1.12 -10.83 -4.19
N GLY A 80 -0.04 -11.24 -3.65
CA GLY A 80 -0.38 -11.06 -2.23
C GLY A 80 0.62 -11.72 -1.26
N VAL A 81 1.31 -12.79 -1.68
CA VAL A 81 2.28 -13.51 -0.83
C VAL A 81 3.66 -12.85 -0.75
N GLY A 82 3.97 -11.91 -1.65
CA GLY A 82 5.31 -11.35 -1.79
C GLY A 82 5.77 -10.57 -0.55
N ALA A 83 4.94 -9.65 -0.05
CA ALA A 83 5.30 -8.81 1.09
C ALA A 83 5.56 -9.62 2.39
N PRO A 84 4.71 -10.60 2.77
CA PRO A 84 5.02 -11.50 3.89
C PRO A 84 6.33 -12.29 3.71
N CYS A 85 6.65 -12.73 2.49
CA CYS A 85 7.91 -13.45 2.22
C CYS A 85 9.13 -12.54 2.41
N CYS A 86 9.10 -11.30 1.88
CA CYS A 86 10.16 -10.32 2.09
C CYS A 86 10.36 -10.00 3.58
N ALA A 87 9.26 -9.79 4.32
CA ALA A 87 9.31 -9.53 5.75
C ALA A 87 10.02 -10.68 6.51
N ARG A 88 9.68 -11.94 6.20
CA ARG A 88 10.33 -13.11 6.81
C ARG A 88 11.83 -13.18 6.52
N ILE A 89 12.23 -12.97 5.27
CA ILE A 89 13.65 -12.95 4.88
C ILE A 89 14.39 -11.85 5.62
N LEU A 90 13.85 -10.63 5.66
CA LEU A 90 14.45 -9.51 6.39
C LEU A 90 14.63 -9.80 7.88
N THR A 91 13.63 -10.39 8.53
CA THR A 91 13.72 -10.71 9.96
C THR A 91 14.70 -11.85 10.27
N ALA A 92 14.93 -12.76 9.31
CA ALA A 92 15.88 -13.85 9.45
C ALA A 92 17.33 -13.42 9.26
N TRP A 93 17.58 -12.43 8.37
CA TRP A 93 18.92 -11.99 7.99
C TRP A 93 19.47 -10.82 8.82
N TYR A 94 18.61 -10.05 9.49
CA TYR A 94 19.03 -8.81 10.13
C TYR A 94 18.58 -8.73 11.59
N ALA A 95 19.48 -8.22 12.45
CA ALA A 95 19.24 -8.07 13.88
C ALA A 95 18.20 -6.97 14.16
N ALA A 96 17.54 -7.05 15.31
CA ALA A 96 16.51 -6.08 15.69
C ALA A 96 17.00 -4.61 15.66
N SER A 97 18.27 -4.37 15.98
CA SER A 97 18.91 -3.04 15.96
C SER A 97 19.06 -2.43 14.57
N GLU A 98 19.18 -3.24 13.53
CA GLU A 98 19.43 -2.80 12.14
C GLU A 98 18.22 -3.04 11.21
N ARG A 99 17.20 -3.81 11.65
CA ARG A 99 15.99 -4.11 10.87
C ARG A 99 15.32 -2.87 10.29
N GLY A 100 15.30 -1.75 11.03
CA GLY A 100 14.72 -0.50 10.55
C GLY A 100 15.34 0.00 9.23
N THR A 101 16.67 -0.08 9.11
CA THR A 101 17.41 0.34 7.91
C THR A 101 17.04 -0.53 6.70
N TYR A 102 17.03 -1.85 6.87
CA TYR A 102 16.71 -2.78 5.77
C TYR A 102 15.23 -2.74 5.38
N TRP A 103 14.33 -2.52 6.33
CA TRP A 103 12.93 -2.22 6.04
C TRP A 103 12.77 -0.90 5.27
N GLY A 104 13.58 0.11 5.58
CA GLY A 104 13.68 1.34 4.81
C GLY A 104 14.10 1.08 3.36
N MET A 105 15.16 0.29 3.14
CA MET A 105 15.60 -0.10 1.80
C MET A 105 14.54 -0.90 1.02
N TRP A 106 13.82 -1.80 1.69
CA TRP A 106 12.69 -2.51 1.08
C TRP A 106 11.57 -1.55 0.63
N ASN A 107 11.26 -0.53 1.43
CA ASN A 107 10.30 0.51 1.04
C ASN A 107 10.81 1.37 -0.14
N ILE A 108 12.11 1.69 -0.18
CA ILE A 108 12.71 2.40 -1.33
C ILE A 108 12.54 1.55 -2.60
N ALA A 109 12.79 0.24 -2.52
CA ALA A 109 12.61 -0.66 -3.66
C ALA A 109 11.16 -0.68 -4.18
N HIS A 110 10.16 -0.65 -3.28
CA HIS A 110 8.75 -0.55 -3.67
C HIS A 110 8.45 0.74 -4.46
N ASN A 111 8.85 1.89 -3.93
CA ASN A 111 8.63 3.19 -4.59
C ASN A 111 9.40 3.29 -5.91
N MET A 112 10.63 2.77 -5.96
CA MET A 112 11.45 2.74 -7.18
C MET A 112 10.80 1.88 -8.26
N GLY A 113 10.25 0.71 -7.88
CA GLY A 113 9.46 -0.12 -8.79
C GLY A 113 8.23 0.62 -9.32
N GLY A 114 7.48 1.30 -8.45
CA GLY A 114 6.33 2.12 -8.83
C GLY A 114 6.68 3.32 -9.73
N PHE A 115 7.87 3.90 -9.56
CA PHE A 115 8.37 4.99 -10.40
C PHE A 115 8.82 4.50 -11.79
N LEU A 116 9.57 3.40 -11.84
CA LEU A 116 10.15 2.88 -13.08
C LEU A 116 9.15 2.08 -13.94
N ALA A 117 8.21 1.36 -13.33
CA ALA A 117 7.30 0.48 -14.06
C ALA A 117 6.40 1.22 -15.07
N PRO A 118 5.75 2.36 -14.73
CA PRO A 118 4.97 3.13 -15.70
C PRO A 118 5.82 3.71 -16.83
N ILE A 119 7.08 4.06 -16.56
CA ILE A 119 8.03 4.57 -17.56
C ILE A 119 8.38 3.46 -18.55
N LEU A 120 8.72 2.27 -18.04
CA LEU A 120 8.99 1.08 -18.85
C LEU A 120 7.77 0.71 -19.70
N ALA A 121 6.61 0.53 -19.06
CA ALA A 121 5.38 0.12 -19.73
C ALA A 121 4.92 1.17 -20.74
N GLY A 122 4.95 2.46 -20.39
CA GLY A 122 4.56 3.56 -21.27
C GLY A 122 5.47 3.68 -22.49
N THR A 123 6.78 3.56 -22.31
CA THR A 123 7.76 3.59 -23.42
C THR A 123 7.60 2.39 -24.33
N ALA A 124 7.47 1.18 -23.76
CA ALA A 124 7.24 -0.04 -24.53
C ALA A 124 5.92 0.01 -25.32
N CYS A 125 4.85 0.54 -24.71
CA CYS A 125 3.57 0.78 -25.39
C CYS A 125 3.73 1.69 -26.62
N LYS A 126 4.52 2.75 -26.49
CA LYS A 126 4.74 3.73 -27.56
C LYS A 126 5.50 3.13 -28.74
N LEU A 127 6.55 2.35 -28.47
CA LEU A 127 7.44 1.83 -29.51
C LEU A 127 6.87 0.59 -30.22
N TRP A 128 6.21 -0.30 -29.48
CA TRP A 128 5.84 -1.63 -29.98
C TRP A 128 4.35 -1.97 -29.79
N GLY A 129 3.54 -1.00 -29.34
CA GLY A 129 2.11 -1.17 -29.13
C GLY A 129 1.75 -1.66 -27.73
N TRP A 130 0.45 -1.59 -27.40
CA TRP A 130 -0.02 -1.72 -26.01
C TRP A 130 0.30 -3.08 -25.34
N ARG A 131 0.41 -4.16 -26.12
CA ARG A 131 0.75 -5.50 -25.61
C ARG A 131 2.12 -5.50 -24.94
N TRP A 132 3.06 -4.72 -25.47
CA TRP A 132 4.39 -4.55 -24.88
C TRP A 132 4.39 -3.79 -23.56
N GLY A 133 3.32 -3.06 -23.26
CA GLY A 133 3.09 -2.54 -21.91
C GLY A 133 2.92 -3.63 -20.85
N MET A 134 2.53 -4.84 -21.24
CA MET A 134 2.45 -6.01 -20.36
C MET A 134 3.64 -6.96 -20.55
N TYR A 135 4.12 -7.12 -21.78
CA TYR A 135 5.27 -8.00 -22.05
C TYR A 135 6.56 -7.51 -21.42
N ALA A 136 6.89 -6.21 -21.56
CA ALA A 136 8.15 -5.70 -21.04
C ALA A 136 8.28 -5.85 -19.50
N PRO A 137 7.28 -5.46 -18.68
CA PRO A 137 7.31 -5.73 -17.25
C PRO A 137 7.31 -7.24 -16.92
N GLY A 138 6.60 -8.06 -17.70
CA GLY A 138 6.61 -9.52 -17.53
C GLY A 138 8.00 -10.13 -17.74
N ILE A 139 8.71 -9.76 -18.81
CA ILE A 139 10.06 -10.25 -19.11
C ILE A 139 11.04 -9.84 -18.00
N VAL A 140 10.99 -8.57 -17.56
CA VAL A 140 11.80 -8.10 -16.43
C VAL A 140 11.47 -8.87 -15.16
N GLY A 141 10.19 -9.11 -14.88
CA GLY A 141 9.74 -9.91 -13.74
C GLY A 141 10.29 -11.34 -13.73
N LEU A 142 10.33 -12.02 -14.88
CA LEU A 142 10.95 -13.34 -15.02
C LEU A 142 12.46 -13.30 -14.71
N GLY A 143 13.17 -12.29 -15.24
CA GLY A 143 14.58 -12.07 -14.94
C GLY A 143 14.83 -11.86 -13.44
N MET A 144 14.02 -11.02 -12.80
CA MET A 144 14.11 -10.79 -11.35
C MET A 144 13.76 -12.02 -10.53
N ALA A 145 12.78 -12.84 -10.96
CA ALA A 145 12.47 -14.10 -10.30
C ALA A 145 13.67 -15.06 -10.35
N LEU A 146 14.35 -15.16 -11.50
CA LEU A 146 15.58 -15.94 -11.63
C LEU A 146 16.69 -15.39 -10.72
N LEU A 147 16.88 -14.07 -10.66
CA LEU A 147 17.86 -13.47 -9.75
C LEU A 147 17.56 -13.77 -8.29
N ILE A 148 16.29 -13.77 -7.88
CA ILE A 148 15.90 -14.20 -6.52
C ILE A 148 16.20 -15.68 -6.31
N LEU A 149 15.92 -16.53 -7.30
CA LEU A 149 16.26 -17.95 -7.25
C LEU A 149 17.77 -18.19 -7.19
N LEU A 150 18.62 -17.31 -7.71
CA LEU A 150 20.06 -17.52 -7.70
C LEU A 150 20.73 -16.87 -6.48
N GLY A 151 20.28 -15.68 -6.08
CA GLY A 151 20.95 -14.84 -5.09
C GLY A 151 20.36 -14.87 -3.68
N VAL A 152 19.04 -15.10 -3.53
CA VAL A 152 18.40 -15.01 -2.20
C VAL A 152 18.44 -16.35 -1.49
N ARG A 153 18.61 -16.32 -0.17
CA ARG A 153 18.64 -17.49 0.71
C ARG A 153 17.65 -17.24 1.86
N ASP A 154 17.01 -18.30 2.33
CA ASP A 154 15.94 -18.16 3.31
C ASP A 154 16.42 -17.61 4.64
N SER A 155 17.60 -18.03 5.05
CA SER A 155 18.20 -17.63 6.33
C SER A 155 19.72 -17.83 6.31
N PRO A 156 20.46 -17.21 7.24
CA PRO A 156 21.91 -17.39 7.37
C PRO A 156 22.29 -18.86 7.64
N GLU A 157 21.47 -19.60 8.37
CA GLU A 157 21.67 -21.02 8.68
C GLU A 157 21.64 -21.88 7.41
N ALA A 158 20.81 -21.51 6.42
CA ALA A 158 20.73 -22.20 5.14
C ALA A 158 22.02 -22.10 4.30
N VAL A 159 22.97 -21.23 4.69
CA VAL A 159 24.30 -21.11 4.10
C VAL A 159 25.43 -21.36 5.10
N GLY A 160 25.11 -21.89 6.28
CA GLY A 160 26.10 -22.30 7.29
C GLY A 160 26.56 -21.19 8.26
N PHE A 161 25.91 -20.01 8.27
CA PHE A 161 26.15 -19.00 9.29
C PHE A 161 25.33 -19.25 10.56
N ALA A 162 25.79 -18.72 11.68
CA ALA A 162 25.03 -18.75 12.92
C ALA A 162 23.75 -17.90 12.81
N PRO A 163 22.68 -18.26 13.54
CA PRO A 163 21.49 -17.42 13.64
C PRO A 163 21.84 -16.03 14.18
N VAL A 164 21.31 -14.99 13.54
CA VAL A 164 21.63 -13.58 13.87
C VAL A 164 21.31 -13.25 15.34
N GLU A 165 20.22 -13.78 15.88
CA GLU A 165 19.83 -13.54 17.28
C GLU A 165 20.56 -14.45 18.30
N ALA A 166 21.31 -15.47 17.85
CA ALA A 166 22.12 -16.30 18.76
C ALA A 166 23.42 -15.59 19.21
N GLN A 167 23.90 -14.58 18.46
CA GLN A 167 25.13 -13.83 18.79
C GLN A 167 24.90 -12.59 19.68
N SER A 168 23.65 -12.17 19.92
CA SER A 168 23.35 -11.05 20.83
C SER A 168 23.23 -11.46 22.31
N ALA A 169 23.37 -12.76 22.63
CA ALA A 169 23.33 -13.25 24.01
C ALA A 169 24.57 -12.85 24.86
N GLY A 170 25.57 -12.18 24.27
CA GLY A 170 26.76 -11.66 24.96
C GLY A 170 26.71 -10.17 25.34
N SER A 171 25.66 -9.44 24.98
CA SER A 171 25.47 -8.04 25.41
C SER A 171 24.11 -7.93 26.05
N ALA A 172 24.10 -7.54 27.33
CA ALA A 172 22.90 -7.27 28.11
C ALA A 172 22.09 -6.11 27.51
N ALA A 173 21.34 -6.40 26.44
CA ALA A 173 20.15 -5.67 26.06
C ALA A 173 18.97 -6.34 26.81
N PRO A 174 17.97 -5.58 27.30
CA PRO A 174 16.88 -6.17 28.03
C PRO A 174 16.20 -7.16 27.10
N ALA A 175 16.16 -8.43 27.53
CA ALA A 175 15.33 -9.43 26.92
C ALA A 175 13.93 -8.82 26.79
N VAL A 176 13.49 -8.56 25.56
CA VAL A 176 12.06 -8.53 25.29
C VAL A 176 11.64 -9.94 25.65
N ALA A 177 11.11 -10.08 26.87
CA ALA A 177 10.71 -11.35 27.42
C ALA A 177 9.91 -12.07 26.34
N ARG A 178 10.44 -13.20 25.85
CA ARG A 178 9.55 -14.23 25.33
C ARG A 178 8.53 -14.44 26.45
N PRO A 179 7.23 -14.15 26.24
CA PRO A 179 6.26 -14.49 27.26
C PRO A 179 6.41 -15.99 27.51
N ALA A 180 6.67 -16.32 28.77
CA ALA A 180 6.74 -17.68 29.25
C ALA A 180 5.48 -18.46 28.81
N ALA A 181 5.64 -19.77 28.67
CA ALA A 181 4.69 -20.78 28.25
C ALA A 181 3.18 -20.42 28.38
N GLU A 182 2.51 -20.46 27.23
CA GLU A 182 1.17 -21.04 26.94
C GLU A 182 0.06 -20.93 28.00
N GLY A 183 -0.75 -19.87 27.86
CA GLY A 183 -2.22 -20.02 27.92
C GLY A 183 -2.77 -20.33 26.51
N PRO A 184 -4.03 -20.80 26.36
CA PRO A 184 -4.60 -21.08 25.05
C PRO A 184 -4.51 -19.83 24.18
N LYS A 185 -3.73 -19.88 23.10
CA LYS A 185 -3.61 -18.78 22.13
C LYS A 185 -5.03 -18.42 21.70
N ALA A 186 -5.49 -17.24 22.10
CA ALA A 186 -6.80 -16.75 21.71
C ALA A 186 -6.92 -16.89 20.19
N SER A 187 -8.01 -17.50 19.74
CA SER A 187 -8.26 -17.67 18.31
C SER A 187 -8.08 -16.34 17.59
N LEU A 188 -7.41 -16.34 16.44
CA LEU A 188 -7.21 -15.11 15.66
C LEU A 188 -8.56 -14.41 15.39
N LEU A 189 -9.63 -15.19 15.20
CA LEU A 189 -10.98 -14.67 15.06
C LEU A 189 -11.49 -13.97 16.33
N SER A 190 -11.18 -14.47 17.52
CA SER A 190 -11.60 -13.81 18.76
C SER A 190 -10.80 -12.53 19.03
N LEU A 191 -9.52 -12.48 18.64
CA LEU A 191 -8.71 -11.24 18.68
C LEU A 191 -9.23 -10.20 17.68
N LEU A 192 -9.51 -10.63 16.44
CA LEU A 192 -10.10 -9.79 15.40
C LEU A 192 -11.44 -9.19 15.85
N VAL A 193 -12.35 -10.02 16.35
CA VAL A 193 -13.69 -9.57 16.75
C VAL A 193 -13.61 -8.67 17.98
N ASN A 194 -12.92 -9.10 19.04
CA ASN A 194 -12.97 -8.38 20.32
C ASN A 194 -12.10 -7.12 20.35
N ASP A 195 -10.95 -7.12 19.67
CA ASP A 195 -9.99 -6.01 19.79
C ASP A 195 -9.98 -5.10 18.56
N CYS A 196 -10.43 -5.59 17.39
CA CYS A 196 -10.49 -4.79 16.17
C CYS A 196 -11.92 -4.35 15.85
N LEU A 197 -12.85 -5.29 15.65
CA LEU A 197 -14.22 -4.96 15.19
C LEU A 197 -15.08 -4.28 16.27
N LYS A 198 -14.92 -4.65 17.55
CA LYS A 198 -15.63 -3.99 18.65
C LYS A 198 -14.99 -2.68 19.10
N ASN A 199 -13.75 -2.39 18.67
CA ASN A 199 -13.06 -1.15 19.03
C ASN A 199 -13.42 -0.05 18.02
N PRO A 200 -14.23 0.97 18.40
CA PRO A 200 -14.69 1.99 17.47
C PRO A 200 -13.53 2.82 16.89
N PHE A 201 -12.41 2.95 17.59
CA PHE A 201 -11.23 3.63 17.06
C PHE A 201 -10.57 2.81 15.95
N VAL A 202 -10.43 1.50 16.11
CA VAL A 202 -9.84 0.64 15.06
C VAL A 202 -10.75 0.58 13.83
N VAL A 203 -12.07 0.49 14.02
CA VAL A 203 -13.04 0.56 12.92
C VAL A 203 -13.00 1.92 12.23
N GLY A 204 -12.95 3.03 12.98
CA GLY A 204 -12.81 4.37 12.44
C GLY A 204 -11.53 4.55 11.60
N LEU A 205 -10.40 4.00 12.07
CA LEU A 205 -9.16 3.96 11.29
C LEU A 205 -9.29 3.10 10.04
N ALA A 206 -9.94 1.93 10.11
CA ALA A 206 -10.15 1.07 8.94
C ALA A 206 -10.97 1.78 7.85
N LEU A 207 -12.07 2.42 8.23
CA LEU A 207 -12.91 3.20 7.32
C LEU A 207 -12.17 4.42 6.76
N THR A 208 -11.35 5.08 7.57
CA THR A 208 -10.46 6.14 7.07
C THR A 208 -9.49 5.58 6.02
N TYR A 209 -8.93 4.40 6.30
CA TYR A 209 -7.95 3.78 5.42
C TYR A 209 -8.56 3.40 4.07
N PHE A 210 -9.81 2.93 4.08
CA PHE A 210 -10.61 2.72 2.87
C PHE A 210 -10.62 3.97 1.99
N PHE A 211 -11.00 5.14 2.54
CA PHE A 211 -11.07 6.37 1.75
C PHE A 211 -9.70 6.85 1.26
N VAL A 212 -8.65 6.73 2.09
CA VAL A 212 -7.27 7.04 1.67
C VAL A 212 -6.87 6.16 0.48
N TYR A 213 -7.22 4.88 0.48
CA TYR A 213 -6.93 3.97 -0.63
C TYR A 213 -7.82 4.17 -1.86
N VAL A 214 -9.07 4.61 -1.70
CA VAL A 214 -9.89 5.10 -2.82
C VAL A 214 -9.19 6.25 -3.52
N VAL A 215 -8.67 7.23 -2.77
CA VAL A 215 -7.96 8.38 -3.34
C VAL A 215 -6.65 7.95 -3.98
N ARG A 216 -5.86 7.10 -3.30
CA ARG A 216 -4.60 6.58 -3.85
C ARG A 216 -4.80 5.89 -5.18
N GLN A 217 -5.65 4.88 -5.18
CA GLN A 217 -5.89 4.08 -6.36
C GLN A 217 -6.63 4.89 -7.43
N GLY A 218 -7.48 5.84 -7.02
CA GLY A 218 -8.08 6.83 -7.89
C GLY A 218 -7.02 7.59 -8.69
N VAL A 219 -6.07 8.21 -7.99
CA VAL A 219 -4.98 8.97 -8.60
C VAL A 219 -4.13 8.06 -9.50
N THR A 220 -3.63 6.95 -8.98
CA THR A 220 -2.72 6.06 -9.72
C THR A 220 -3.36 5.45 -10.96
N SER A 221 -4.63 5.03 -10.89
CA SER A 221 -5.29 4.33 -12.01
C SER A 221 -5.87 5.25 -13.06
N TRP A 222 -6.30 6.47 -12.69
CA TRP A 222 -7.09 7.31 -13.60
C TRP A 222 -6.38 8.58 -14.06
N PHE A 223 -5.33 9.05 -13.39
CA PHE A 223 -4.69 10.31 -13.78
C PHE A 223 -4.06 10.25 -15.17
N VAL A 224 -3.52 9.10 -15.58
CA VAL A 224 -3.03 8.93 -16.96
C VAL A 224 -4.17 9.16 -17.95
N PHE A 225 -5.35 8.57 -17.73
CA PHE A 225 -6.52 8.77 -18.58
C PHE A 225 -7.01 10.23 -18.56
N TYR A 226 -7.05 10.87 -17.40
CA TYR A 226 -7.42 12.28 -17.28
C TYR A 226 -6.48 13.19 -18.07
N LEU A 227 -5.17 12.95 -17.97
CA LEU A 227 -4.15 13.70 -18.71
C LEU A 227 -4.32 13.54 -20.22
N LEU A 228 -4.57 12.32 -20.69
CA LEU A 228 -4.79 12.04 -22.11
C LEU A 228 -6.10 12.65 -22.63
N GLN A 229 -7.22 12.45 -21.92
CA GLN A 229 -8.56 12.81 -22.39
C GLN A 229 -8.92 14.29 -22.19
N VAL A 230 -8.51 14.88 -21.06
CA VAL A 230 -8.93 16.25 -20.67
C VAL A 230 -7.81 17.26 -20.88
N LYS A 231 -6.57 16.91 -20.49
CA LYS A 231 -5.43 17.81 -20.64
C LYS A 231 -4.75 17.69 -22.02
N GLY A 232 -5.26 16.81 -22.90
CA GLY A 232 -4.78 16.68 -24.27
C GLY A 232 -3.31 16.27 -24.38
N VAL A 233 -2.79 15.54 -23.39
CA VAL A 233 -1.43 15.01 -23.47
C VAL A 233 -1.38 14.01 -24.62
N SER A 234 -0.53 14.28 -25.61
CA SER A 234 -0.50 13.52 -26.86
C SER A 234 0.00 12.09 -26.72
N ASP A 235 0.72 11.78 -25.64
CA ASP A 235 1.48 10.54 -25.48
C ASP A 235 1.28 9.91 -24.10
N ALA A 236 1.00 8.61 -24.09
CA ALA A 236 0.80 7.83 -22.87
C ALA A 236 2.07 7.73 -22.02
N GLY A 237 3.26 7.69 -22.63
CA GLY A 237 4.54 7.74 -21.92
C GLY A 237 4.75 9.07 -21.20
N ALA A 238 4.43 10.19 -21.86
CA ALA A 238 4.48 11.52 -21.24
C ALA A 238 3.48 11.67 -20.09
N ALA A 239 2.27 11.11 -20.22
CA ALA A 239 1.29 11.07 -19.14
C ALA A 239 1.76 10.19 -17.97
N SER A 240 2.31 9.00 -18.24
CA SER A 240 2.90 8.11 -17.24
C SER A 240 4.08 8.75 -16.51
N LEU A 241 4.93 9.51 -17.20
CA LEU A 241 6.02 10.27 -16.57
C LEU A 241 5.49 11.34 -15.62
N ARG A 242 4.39 12.02 -15.96
CA ARG A 242 3.73 12.98 -15.05
C ARG A 242 3.19 12.29 -13.80
N VAL A 243 2.62 11.09 -13.96
CA VAL A 243 2.05 10.33 -12.84
C VAL A 243 3.11 9.67 -11.96
N SER A 244 4.28 9.31 -12.51
CA SER A 244 5.35 8.65 -11.75
C SER A 244 5.89 9.47 -10.57
N GLY A 245 5.73 10.80 -10.61
CA GLY A 245 6.06 11.69 -9.50
C GLY A 245 5.38 11.30 -8.18
N LEU A 246 4.24 10.62 -8.23
CA LEU A 246 3.47 10.15 -7.06
C LEU A 246 4.31 9.29 -6.12
N GLU A 247 5.04 8.32 -6.67
CA GLU A 247 5.80 7.34 -5.88
C GLU A 247 7.05 7.98 -5.25
N LEU A 248 7.71 8.89 -5.99
CA LEU A 248 8.83 9.68 -5.46
C LEU A 248 8.37 10.61 -4.34
N GLY A 249 7.26 11.30 -4.53
CA GLY A 249 6.66 12.14 -3.50
C GLY A 249 6.31 11.32 -2.27
N GLY A 250 5.70 10.15 -2.46
CA GLY A 250 5.30 9.24 -1.39
C GLY A 250 6.47 8.77 -0.51
N LEU A 251 7.62 8.49 -1.12
CA LEU A 251 8.85 8.17 -0.40
C LEU A 251 9.24 9.27 0.59
N PHE A 252 9.34 10.52 0.14
CA PHE A 252 9.71 11.64 1.03
C PHE A 252 8.61 11.99 2.03
N GLY A 253 7.36 11.90 1.60
CA GLY A 253 6.20 12.22 2.41
C GLY A 253 6.03 11.31 3.62
N SER A 254 6.20 10.00 3.44
CA SER A 254 6.13 9.02 4.53
C SER A 254 7.23 9.21 5.58
N LEU A 255 8.47 9.45 5.13
CA LEU A 255 9.59 9.73 6.03
C LEU A 255 9.34 10.98 6.88
N LEU A 256 8.90 12.08 6.26
CA LEU A 256 8.59 13.30 7.00
C LEU A 256 7.38 13.11 7.93
N ALA A 257 6.34 12.39 7.49
CA ALA A 257 5.15 12.14 8.30
C ALA A 257 5.49 11.42 9.61
N GLY A 258 6.37 10.42 9.54
CA GLY A 258 6.89 9.70 10.71
C GLY A 258 7.56 10.66 11.68
N LYS A 259 8.56 11.40 11.19
CA LYS A 259 9.32 12.37 12.00
C LYS A 259 8.43 13.45 12.62
N LEU A 260 7.49 14.03 11.85
CA LEU A 260 6.54 15.02 12.36
C LEU A 260 5.64 14.43 13.44
N SER A 261 5.19 13.19 13.28
CA SER A 261 4.35 12.52 14.27
C SER A 261 5.10 12.28 15.59
N ASP A 262 6.37 11.87 15.51
CA ASP A 262 7.20 11.63 16.69
C ASP A 262 7.56 12.96 17.39
N MET A 263 7.86 14.01 16.62
CA MET A 263 8.08 15.36 17.16
C MET A 263 6.84 15.91 17.88
N LEU A 264 5.64 15.67 17.35
CA LEU A 264 4.39 16.08 17.99
C LEU A 264 4.07 15.27 19.27
N ILE A 265 4.56 14.04 19.37
CA ILE A 265 4.47 13.23 20.60
C ILE A 265 5.50 13.74 21.62
N ALA A 266 6.74 13.95 21.22
CA ALA A 266 7.82 14.41 22.10
C ALA A 266 7.55 15.80 22.69
N SER A 267 6.90 16.68 21.93
CA SER A 267 6.49 18.02 22.39
C SER A 267 5.15 18.04 23.13
N ALA A 268 4.47 16.89 23.28
CA ALA A 268 3.17 16.84 23.92
C ALA A 268 3.26 16.93 25.45
N ARG A 269 2.23 17.53 26.07
CA ARG A 269 2.07 17.54 27.53
C ARG A 269 1.96 16.10 28.07
N PRO A 270 2.47 15.81 29.27
CA PRO A 270 2.28 14.52 29.93
C PRO A 270 0.81 14.12 29.97
N GLY A 271 0.49 12.89 29.54
CA GLY A 271 -0.88 12.37 29.49
C GLY A 271 -1.67 12.67 28.21
N ALA A 272 -1.12 13.44 27.26
CA ALA A 272 -1.69 13.58 25.93
C ALA A 272 -1.66 12.24 25.17
N GLY A 273 -2.71 11.95 24.39
CA GLY A 273 -2.81 10.70 23.64
C GLY A 273 -1.83 10.64 22.47
N ASN A 274 -0.94 9.65 22.46
CA ASN A 274 0.09 9.49 21.44
C ASN A 274 -0.53 9.23 20.07
N VAL A 275 -1.51 8.33 20.03
CA VAL A 275 -2.27 7.99 18.81
C VAL A 275 -2.96 9.24 18.24
N GLY A 276 -3.59 10.04 19.10
CA GLY A 276 -4.23 11.29 18.70
C GLY A 276 -3.28 12.30 18.05
N ARG A 277 -2.01 12.36 18.48
CA ARG A 277 -0.99 13.20 17.85
C ARG A 277 -0.62 12.72 16.45
N ARG A 278 -0.46 11.41 16.27
CA ARG A 278 -0.25 10.83 14.94
C ARG A 278 -1.44 11.13 14.02
N ILE A 279 -2.66 11.02 14.55
CA ILE A 279 -3.90 11.31 13.80
C ILE A 279 -3.96 12.77 13.34
N ARG A 280 -3.46 13.74 14.12
CA ARG A 280 -3.39 15.14 13.66
C ARG A 280 -2.48 15.30 12.44
N VAL A 281 -1.37 14.56 12.37
CA VAL A 281 -0.52 14.53 11.16
C VAL A 281 -1.28 13.92 10.00
N VAL A 282 -1.98 12.80 10.23
CA VAL A 282 -2.81 12.16 9.21
C VAL A 282 -3.85 13.14 8.66
N ILE A 283 -4.59 13.85 9.52
CA ILE A 283 -5.56 14.86 9.09
C ILE A 283 -4.90 15.97 8.25
N ALA A 284 -3.78 16.54 8.72
CA ALA A 284 -3.07 17.59 8.00
C ALA A 284 -2.60 17.13 6.61
N TYR A 285 -2.09 15.90 6.52
CA TYR A 285 -1.71 15.28 5.27
C TYR A 285 -2.91 15.03 4.36
N THR A 286 -4.04 14.50 4.88
CA THR A 286 -5.26 14.29 4.09
C THR A 286 -5.83 15.60 3.55
N VAL A 287 -5.77 16.69 4.31
CA VAL A 287 -6.12 18.05 3.83
C VAL A 287 -5.14 18.50 2.73
N GLY A 288 -3.85 18.22 2.90
CA GLY A 288 -2.84 18.46 1.86
C GLY A 288 -3.14 17.73 0.56
N VAL A 289 -3.58 16.46 0.61
CA VAL A 289 -4.04 15.71 -0.57
C VAL A 289 -5.20 16.44 -1.24
N ALA A 290 -6.23 16.83 -0.49
CA ALA A 290 -7.39 17.53 -1.04
C ALA A 290 -7.01 18.86 -1.72
N ALA A 291 -6.11 19.63 -1.11
CA ALA A 291 -5.59 20.86 -1.70
C ALA A 291 -4.85 20.60 -3.01
N MET A 292 -3.98 19.58 -3.05
CA MET A 292 -3.22 19.27 -4.27
C MET A 292 -4.10 18.66 -5.38
N LEU A 293 -5.18 17.96 -5.04
CA LEU A 293 -6.18 17.52 -6.03
C LEU A 293 -6.85 18.71 -6.73
N LEU A 294 -7.19 19.77 -5.96
CA LEU A 294 -7.75 21.01 -6.53
C LEU A 294 -6.74 21.74 -7.43
N VAL A 295 -5.49 21.86 -6.97
CA VAL A 295 -4.39 22.45 -7.77
C VAL A 295 -4.19 21.66 -9.06
N PHE A 296 -4.20 20.33 -9.02
CA PHE A 296 -4.03 19.48 -10.19
C PHE A 296 -5.19 19.61 -11.18
N ALA A 297 -6.44 19.69 -10.68
CA ALA A 297 -7.60 19.91 -11.52
C ALA A 297 -7.50 21.26 -12.27
N ALA A 298 -7.08 22.31 -11.57
CA ALA A 298 -6.90 23.66 -12.11
C ALA A 298 -5.66 23.82 -13.01
N ALA A 299 -4.65 22.96 -12.89
CA ALA A 299 -3.39 23.08 -13.63
C ALA A 299 -3.61 23.09 -15.16
N PRO A 300 -3.07 24.08 -15.91
CA PRO A 300 -3.20 24.14 -17.37
C PRO A 300 -2.55 22.94 -18.07
N ALA A 301 -3.04 22.61 -19.27
CA ALA A 301 -2.49 21.53 -20.10
C ALA A 301 -1.01 21.75 -20.49
N SER A 302 -0.62 23.01 -20.71
CA SER A 302 0.74 23.43 -21.10
C SER A 302 1.76 23.32 -19.96
N ALA A 303 1.32 23.30 -18.70
CA ALA A 303 2.19 23.33 -17.53
C ALA A 303 2.59 21.91 -17.08
N SER A 304 3.34 21.19 -17.92
CA SER A 304 3.76 19.80 -17.67
C SER A 304 4.53 19.62 -16.35
N TRP A 305 5.45 20.55 -16.03
CA TRP A 305 6.21 20.53 -14.78
C TRP A 305 5.31 20.76 -13.56
N LEU A 306 4.36 21.69 -13.64
CA LEU A 306 3.40 21.94 -12.56
C LEU A 306 2.53 20.70 -12.29
N GLN A 307 2.09 20.01 -13.34
CA GLN A 307 1.33 18.76 -13.19
C GLN A 307 2.18 17.68 -12.51
N TRP A 308 3.44 17.49 -12.93
CA TRP A 308 4.35 16.55 -12.29
C TRP A 308 4.59 16.90 -10.82
N ALA A 309 4.91 18.16 -10.52
CA ALA A 309 5.15 18.63 -9.16
C ALA A 309 3.90 18.49 -8.27
N THR A 310 2.71 18.73 -8.82
CA THR A 310 1.46 18.55 -8.08
C THR A 310 1.20 17.08 -7.79
N VAL A 311 1.42 16.18 -8.75
CA VAL A 311 1.29 14.73 -8.51
C VAL A 311 2.33 14.23 -7.51
N PHE A 312 3.55 14.75 -7.55
CA PHE A 312 4.55 14.53 -6.51
C PHE A 312 4.03 14.96 -5.14
N MET A 313 3.47 16.15 -5.02
CA MET A 313 2.90 16.62 -3.74
C MET A 313 1.67 15.83 -3.30
N ILE A 314 0.83 15.36 -4.23
CA ILE A 314 -0.25 14.40 -3.92
C ILE A 314 0.35 13.15 -3.28
N GLY A 315 1.39 12.58 -3.90
CA GLY A 315 2.08 11.40 -3.38
C GLY A 315 2.67 11.62 -1.99
N PHE A 316 3.35 12.75 -1.82
CA PHE A 316 3.93 13.20 -0.55
C PHE A 316 2.88 13.23 0.57
N PHE A 317 1.74 13.85 0.33
CA PHE A 317 0.68 13.92 1.33
C PHE A 317 -0.10 12.62 1.49
N LEU A 318 -0.09 11.73 0.50
CA LEU A 318 -0.89 10.50 0.53
C LEU A 318 -0.21 9.36 1.30
N TYR A 319 1.11 9.23 1.20
CA TYR A 319 1.85 8.12 1.84
C TYR A 319 1.99 8.28 3.35
N GLY A 320 1.92 9.51 3.88
CA GLY A 320 1.90 9.76 5.32
C GLY A 320 0.74 9.05 6.03
N PRO A 321 -0.53 9.30 5.65
CA PRO A 321 -1.70 8.57 6.11
C PRO A 321 -1.57 7.06 5.98
N GLN A 322 -1.08 6.57 4.84
CA GLN A 322 -0.90 5.14 4.61
C GLN A 322 0.02 4.49 5.65
N MET A 323 1.13 5.14 5.99
CA MET A 323 2.05 4.63 7.02
C MET A 323 1.48 4.79 8.43
N LEU A 324 1.00 5.99 8.77
CA LEU A 324 0.62 6.34 10.14
C LEU A 324 -0.66 5.65 10.61
N ILE A 325 -1.63 5.39 9.72
CA ILE A 325 -2.86 4.66 10.08
C ILE A 325 -2.53 3.24 10.54
N GLY A 326 -1.62 2.55 9.85
CA GLY A 326 -1.11 1.25 10.27
C GLY A 326 -0.49 1.30 11.67
N LEU A 327 0.38 2.29 11.92
CA LEU A 327 1.01 2.48 13.22
C LEU A 327 -0.01 2.77 14.34
N CYS A 328 -0.97 3.66 14.09
CA CYS A 328 -2.06 3.96 15.04
C CYS A 328 -2.86 2.69 15.37
N GLY A 329 -3.15 1.87 14.36
CA GLY A 329 -3.84 0.59 14.53
C GLY A 329 -3.10 -0.40 15.42
N ALA A 330 -1.77 -0.42 15.37
CA ALA A 330 -0.95 -1.24 16.24
C ALA A 330 -0.94 -0.71 17.68
N GLU A 331 -0.88 0.62 17.86
CA GLU A 331 -0.83 1.27 19.17
C GLU A 331 -2.18 1.26 19.93
N LEU A 332 -3.31 1.06 19.23
CA LEU A 332 -4.66 1.03 19.82
C LEU A 332 -5.07 -0.33 20.40
N VAL A 333 -4.33 -1.40 20.07
CA VAL A 333 -4.66 -2.76 20.46
C VAL A 333 -3.58 -3.33 21.38
N ARG A 334 -3.88 -4.44 22.07
CA ARG A 334 -2.89 -5.18 22.84
C ARG A 334 -1.84 -5.83 21.91
N PRO A 335 -0.61 -6.08 22.39
CA PRO A 335 0.47 -6.65 21.56
C PRO A 335 0.09 -7.92 20.79
N GLU A 336 -0.73 -8.78 21.39
CA GLU A 336 -1.19 -10.05 20.79
C GLU A 336 -2.11 -9.83 19.57
N SER A 337 -2.78 -8.67 19.52
CA SER A 337 -3.79 -8.34 18.52
C SER A 337 -3.26 -7.43 17.41
N VAL A 338 -1.99 -7.01 17.47
CA VAL A 338 -1.37 -6.16 16.46
C VAL A 338 -1.45 -6.81 15.07
N GLY A 339 -1.16 -8.11 14.96
CA GLY A 339 -1.26 -8.83 13.69
C GLY A 339 -2.68 -8.84 13.11
N ALA A 340 -3.70 -9.08 13.95
CA ALA A 340 -5.11 -9.03 13.54
C ALA A 340 -5.53 -7.62 13.10
N SER A 341 -5.09 -6.59 13.84
CA SER A 341 -5.34 -5.19 13.52
C SER A 341 -4.74 -4.79 12.17
N GLN A 342 -3.45 -5.12 11.93
CA GLN A 342 -2.80 -4.84 10.65
C GLN A 342 -3.47 -5.58 9.48
N GLY A 343 -3.85 -6.85 9.69
CA GLY A 343 -4.56 -7.64 8.68
C GLY A 343 -5.91 -7.04 8.32
N PHE A 344 -6.70 -6.65 9.33
CA PHE A 344 -8.00 -6.01 9.14
C PHE A 344 -7.89 -4.66 8.42
N LEU A 345 -7.03 -3.78 8.91
CA LEU A 345 -6.79 -2.46 8.34
C LEU A 345 -6.34 -2.57 6.88
N GLY A 346 -5.39 -3.47 6.60
CA GLY A 346 -4.91 -3.72 5.25
C GLY A 346 -6.02 -4.25 4.33
N TRP A 347 -6.81 -5.21 4.78
CA TRP A 347 -7.91 -5.76 3.99
C TRP A 347 -8.95 -4.69 3.62
N VAL A 348 -9.38 -3.88 4.59
CA VAL A 348 -10.31 -2.77 4.35
C VAL A 348 -9.72 -1.70 3.43
N ALA A 349 -8.42 -1.40 3.54
CA ALA A 349 -7.73 -0.50 2.62
C ALA A 349 -7.80 -1.00 1.17
N TYR A 350 -7.55 -2.31 0.94
CA TYR A 350 -7.65 -2.88 -0.41
C TYR A 350 -9.07 -2.96 -0.95
N LEU A 351 -10.10 -3.07 -0.09
CA LEU A 351 -11.49 -2.84 -0.51
C LEU A 351 -11.73 -1.39 -0.95
N GLY A 352 -11.07 -0.42 -0.32
CA GLY A 352 -11.04 0.98 -0.77
C GLY A 352 -10.42 1.12 -2.16
N ALA A 353 -9.24 0.53 -2.37
CA ALA A 353 -8.60 0.51 -3.68
C ALA A 353 -9.49 -0.17 -4.75
N ALA A 354 -10.20 -1.23 -4.40
CA ALA A 354 -11.15 -1.87 -5.32
C ALA A 354 -12.28 -0.91 -5.75
N ASN A 355 -12.77 -0.07 -4.83
CA ASN A 355 -13.79 0.94 -5.14
C ASN A 355 -13.27 2.10 -5.99
N ALA A 356 -11.96 2.24 -6.15
CA ALA A 356 -11.41 3.14 -7.16
C ALA A 356 -11.57 2.60 -8.59
N GLY A 357 -11.94 1.34 -8.80
CA GLY A 357 -12.19 0.77 -10.13
C GLY A 357 -13.58 1.09 -10.66
N ILE A 358 -14.53 0.15 -10.53
CA ILE A 358 -15.90 0.26 -11.07
C ILE A 358 -16.64 1.52 -10.59
N PRO A 359 -16.70 1.88 -9.29
CA PRO A 359 -17.43 3.07 -8.86
C PRO A 359 -16.91 4.36 -9.49
N LEU A 360 -15.60 4.60 -9.48
CA LEU A 360 -15.03 5.81 -10.10
C LEU A 360 -15.16 5.79 -11.63
N SER A 361 -15.05 4.62 -12.28
CA SER A 361 -15.23 4.53 -13.73
C SER A 361 -16.66 4.89 -14.16
N MET A 362 -17.67 4.44 -13.39
CA MET A 362 -19.06 4.81 -13.61
C MET A 362 -19.30 6.30 -13.37
N ILE A 363 -18.66 6.90 -12.36
CA ILE A 363 -18.74 8.35 -12.12
C ILE A 363 -18.22 9.12 -13.33
N VAL A 364 -17.06 8.74 -13.87
CA VAL A 364 -16.50 9.44 -15.04
C VAL A 364 -17.39 9.24 -16.27
N LYS A 365 -17.88 8.01 -16.50
CA LYS A 365 -18.74 7.70 -17.66
C LYS A 365 -20.08 8.45 -17.64
N ASN A 366 -20.73 8.54 -16.48
CA ASN A 366 -22.10 9.07 -16.36
C ASN A 366 -22.13 10.55 -15.98
N TYR A 367 -21.12 11.05 -15.25
CA TYR A 367 -21.12 12.39 -14.64
C TYR A 367 -19.84 13.19 -14.91
N GLY A 368 -18.88 12.65 -15.66
CA GLY A 368 -17.67 13.34 -16.10
C GLY A 368 -16.58 13.51 -15.04
N TRP A 369 -15.47 14.11 -15.46
CA TRP A 369 -14.25 14.26 -14.65
C TRP A 369 -14.40 15.22 -13.47
N THR A 370 -15.25 16.25 -13.56
CA THR A 370 -15.51 17.17 -12.43
C THR A 370 -16.11 16.43 -11.24
N THR A 371 -17.08 15.55 -11.50
CA THR A 371 -17.71 14.71 -10.47
C THR A 371 -16.73 13.69 -9.90
N TYR A 372 -15.82 13.17 -10.74
CA TYR A 372 -14.73 12.31 -10.29
C TYR A 372 -13.82 13.01 -9.27
N PHE A 373 -13.33 14.22 -9.54
CA PHE A 373 -12.54 14.96 -8.56
C PHE A 373 -13.34 15.29 -7.29
N THR A 374 -14.62 15.62 -7.45
CA THR A 374 -15.52 15.87 -6.31
C THR A 374 -15.66 14.62 -5.43
N ALA A 375 -15.76 13.42 -6.02
CA ALA A 375 -15.80 12.16 -5.29
C ALA A 375 -14.50 11.89 -4.52
N LEU A 376 -13.33 12.20 -5.11
CA LEU A 376 -12.04 12.09 -4.39
C LEU A 376 -11.95 13.08 -3.23
N LEU A 377 -12.41 14.32 -3.42
CA LEU A 377 -12.45 15.34 -2.36
C LEU A 377 -13.43 14.95 -1.26
N ALA A 378 -14.59 14.38 -1.60
CA ALA A 378 -15.55 13.84 -0.64
C ALA A 378 -14.94 12.68 0.16
N ALA A 379 -14.16 11.81 -0.46
CA ALA A 379 -13.41 10.76 0.25
C ALA A 379 -12.38 11.35 1.23
N CYS A 380 -11.63 12.39 0.84
CA CYS A 380 -10.76 13.12 1.77
C CYS A 380 -11.55 13.73 2.94
N GLY A 381 -12.68 14.37 2.66
CA GLY A 381 -13.57 14.94 3.68
C GLY A 381 -14.10 13.89 4.66
N ALA A 382 -14.58 12.75 4.14
CA ALA A 382 -15.05 11.63 4.96
C ALA A 382 -13.92 11.06 5.84
N ALA A 383 -12.71 10.90 5.31
CA ALA A 383 -11.55 10.48 6.08
C ALA A 383 -11.23 11.46 7.23
N VAL A 384 -11.25 12.78 6.97
CA VAL A 384 -11.01 13.80 8.00
C VAL A 384 -12.11 13.77 9.08
N LEU A 385 -13.38 13.63 8.68
CA LEU A 385 -14.50 13.54 9.62
C LEU A 385 -14.41 12.31 10.52
N LEU A 386 -14.01 11.16 9.99
CA LEU A 386 -13.81 9.93 10.76
C LEU A 386 -12.64 10.03 11.75
N LEU A 387 -11.61 10.79 11.41
CA LEU A 387 -10.43 11.00 12.27
C LEU A 387 -10.65 12.08 13.33
N ALA A 388 -11.57 13.02 13.13
CA ALA A 388 -11.78 14.16 14.02
C ALA A 388 -12.08 13.76 15.49
N PRO A 389 -12.92 12.75 15.79
CA PRO A 389 -13.13 12.28 17.17
C PRO A 389 -11.89 11.66 17.82
N MET A 390 -10.89 11.29 17.02
CA MET A 390 -9.74 10.50 17.45
C MET A 390 -8.50 11.35 17.76
N VAL A 391 -8.55 12.68 17.62
CA VAL A 391 -7.39 13.59 17.79
C VAL A 391 -6.77 13.60 19.20
N ASN A 392 -7.45 13.00 20.17
CA ASN A 392 -7.01 12.86 21.56
C ASN A 392 -6.93 11.38 22.00
N ALA A 393 -7.02 10.44 21.05
CA ALA A 393 -6.97 9.01 21.34
C ALA A 393 -5.63 8.63 22.01
N LYS A 394 -5.72 7.84 23.08
CA LYS A 394 -4.57 7.32 23.82
C LYS A 394 -4.22 5.93 23.29
N SER A 395 -2.94 5.56 23.37
CA SER A 395 -2.52 4.20 23.05
C SER A 395 -3.03 3.21 24.11
N TYR A 396 -3.06 1.92 23.77
CA TYR A 396 -3.40 0.85 24.70
C TYR A 396 -2.52 0.91 25.96
N VAL A 397 -1.21 1.11 25.80
CA VAL A 397 -0.25 1.23 26.91
C VAL A 397 -0.59 2.42 27.81
N GLN A 398 -0.88 3.59 27.22
CA GLN A 398 -1.26 4.79 27.99
C GLN A 398 -2.57 4.60 28.77
N ILE A 399 -3.52 3.84 28.22
CA ILE A 399 -4.78 3.52 28.92
C ILE A 399 -4.50 2.59 30.10
N GLN A 400 -3.62 1.61 29.95
CA GLN A 400 -3.24 0.70 31.04
C GLN A 400 -2.48 1.42 32.15
N GLU A 401 -1.51 2.28 31.82
CA GLU A 401 -0.79 3.09 32.81
C GLU A 401 -1.73 4.01 33.60
N GLN A 402 -2.75 4.58 32.96
CA GLN A 402 -3.74 5.40 33.65
C GLN A 402 -4.64 4.59 34.57
N ARG A 403 -5.05 3.38 34.15
CA ARG A 403 -5.81 2.47 35.01
C ARG A 403 -4.99 2.01 36.22
N ALA A 404 -3.71 1.70 36.03
CA ALA A 404 -2.81 1.31 37.10
C ALA A 404 -2.56 2.43 38.12
N LYS A 405 -2.62 3.70 37.71
CA LYS A 405 -2.51 4.87 38.61
C LYS A 405 -3.80 5.22 39.34
N ALA A 406 -4.93 4.67 38.90
CA ALA A 406 -6.26 4.93 39.47
C ALA A 406 -6.70 3.87 40.49
N LEU A 407 -6.01 2.73 40.51
CA LEU A 407 -6.06 1.68 41.54
C LEU A 407 -5.05 2.00 42.63
#